data_AF-T1G4G8-F1
#
_entry.id   AF-T1G4G8-F1
#
_cell.length_a   1.000
_cell.length_b   1.000
_cell.length_c   1.000
_cell.angle_alpha   90.00
_cell.angle_beta   90.00
_cell.angle_gamma   90.00
#
_symmetry.space_group_name_H-M   'P 1'
#
loop_
_entity.id
_entity.type
_entity.pdbx_description
1 polymer ?
#
loop_
_entity_poly.entity_id
_entity_poly.type
_entity_poly.pdbx_seq_one_letter_code
_entity_poly.pdbx_strand_id
1 'polypeptide(L)'
;TSANGWIVIQQRIDDTQSFNQNWTLYKSGFGIYDKNFWLGLEKMHQLTTLADYRLRFEVLINGSWYSDEYDHFKMSSELNKYLLNFSRFSGGQSDVQKVRDCPSFYHNGMMFSTPDQDNDLSSRN
;
A
#
# COMPACT_ATOMS: atom_id res chain seq x y z
N THR A 1 -9.35 3.85 15.72
CA THR A 1 -9.91 2.57 16.23
C THR A 1 -9.89 1.55 15.10
N SER A 2 -9.59 0.27 15.38
CA SER A 2 -9.68 -0.81 14.38
C SER A 2 -11.15 -1.02 13.99
N ALA A 3 -11.57 -0.39 12.89
CA ALA A 3 -12.92 -0.57 12.37
C ALA A 3 -13.07 -2.04 11.96
N ASN A 4 -13.93 -2.78 12.66
CA ASN A 4 -14.33 -4.14 12.32
C ASN A 4 -13.17 -5.14 12.09
N GLY A 5 -12.11 -5.05 12.89
CA GLY A 5 -10.97 -5.97 12.81
C GLY A 5 -9.91 -5.60 11.77
N TRP A 6 -10.04 -4.46 11.10
CA TRP A 6 -9.03 -3.94 10.18
C TRP A 6 -8.09 -2.94 10.86
N ILE A 7 -6.80 -3.03 10.52
CA ILE A 7 -5.79 -2.03 10.87
C ILE A 7 -5.66 -1.10 9.67
N VAL A 8 -5.96 0.19 9.86
CA VAL A 8 -5.78 1.20 8.80
C VAL A 8 -4.29 1.53 8.69
N ILE A 9 -3.69 1.22 7.54
CA ILE A 9 -2.26 1.45 7.27
C ILE A 9 -2.00 2.70 6.42
N GLN A 10 -3.01 3.14 5.68
CA GLN A 10 -3.01 4.37 4.89
C GLN A 10 -4.45 4.89 4.83
N GLN A 11 -4.60 6.21 4.83
CA GLN A 11 -5.91 6.84 4.60
C GLN A 11 -5.74 8.15 3.82
N ARG A 12 -6.67 8.39 2.88
CA ARG A 12 -6.82 9.63 2.12
C ARG A 12 -8.30 10.05 2.18
N ILE A 13 -8.58 11.19 2.80
CA ILE A 13 -9.92 11.78 2.89
C ILE A 13 -10.01 13.11 2.12
N ASP A 14 -8.90 13.82 2.01
CA ASP A 14 -8.77 15.11 1.32
C ASP A 14 -7.28 15.36 0.97
N ASP A 15 -6.96 16.57 0.50
CA ASP A 15 -5.61 16.96 0.05
C ASP A 15 -4.79 17.71 1.12
N THR A 16 -5.15 17.64 2.41
CA THR A 16 -4.44 18.40 3.46
C THR A 16 -3.05 17.87 3.82
N GLN A 17 -2.67 16.70 3.32
CA GLN A 17 -1.38 16.05 3.60
C GLN A 17 -0.71 15.68 2.29
N SER A 18 0.53 16.14 2.08
CA SER A 18 1.33 15.70 0.95
C SER A 18 1.73 14.23 1.14
N PHE A 19 1.55 13.44 0.08
CA PHE A 19 2.10 12.09 -0.07
C PHE A 19 3.34 12.07 -0.99
N ASN A 20 3.77 13.23 -1.50
CA ASN A 20 5.07 13.36 -2.15
C ASN A 20 6.14 13.52 -1.07
N GLN A 21 6.50 12.42 -0.42
CA GLN A 21 7.40 12.37 0.72
C GLN A 21 8.65 11.55 0.42
N ASN A 22 9.71 11.81 1.17
CA ASN A 22 10.99 11.12 1.03
C ASN A 22 10.98 9.71 1.67
N TRP A 23 12.02 8.93 1.41
CA TRP A 23 12.17 7.55 1.92
C TRP A 23 12.03 7.47 3.44
N THR A 24 12.67 8.41 4.14
CA THR A 24 12.70 8.42 5.61
C THR A 24 11.29 8.58 6.19
N LEU A 25 10.49 9.48 5.63
CA LEU A 25 9.11 9.69 6.06
C LEU A 25 8.21 8.51 5.71
N TYR A 26 8.36 7.93 4.51
CA TYR A 26 7.62 6.71 4.15
C TYR A 26 7.98 5.53 5.05
N LYS A 27 9.23 5.42 5.48
CA LYS A 27 9.68 4.42 6.45
C LYS A 27 9.07 4.63 7.83
N SER A 28 9.16 5.84 8.40
CA SER A 28 8.68 6.13 9.76
C SER A 28 7.16 6.24 9.87
N GLY A 29 6.51 6.65 8.78
CA GLY A 29 5.13 7.12 8.77
C GLY A 29 5.03 8.63 8.87
N PHE A 30 3.91 9.18 8.40
CA PHE A 30 3.60 10.61 8.42
C PHE A 30 2.08 10.84 8.38
N GLY A 31 1.68 12.09 8.62
CA GLY A 31 0.28 12.51 8.61
C GLY A 31 -0.43 12.36 9.95
N ILE A 32 -1.74 12.53 9.93
CA ILE A 32 -2.60 12.57 11.12
C ILE A 32 -3.53 11.37 11.08
N TYR A 33 -3.43 10.52 12.10
CA TYR A 33 -4.32 9.37 12.28
C TYR A 33 -5.80 9.79 12.28
N ASP A 34 -6.67 8.96 11.73
CA ASP A 34 -8.09 9.25 11.44
C ASP A 34 -8.34 10.43 10.47
N LYS A 35 -7.30 10.91 9.78
CA LYS A 35 -7.39 11.86 8.65
C LYS A 35 -6.63 11.32 7.44
N ASN A 36 -5.57 12.02 7.03
CA ASN A 36 -4.66 11.62 5.97
C ASN A 36 -3.35 11.17 6.60
N PHE A 37 -3.02 9.89 6.46
CA PHE A 37 -1.79 9.36 7.04
C PHE A 37 -1.24 8.15 6.31
N TRP A 38 0.02 7.87 6.62
CA TRP A 38 0.76 6.69 6.25
C TRP A 38 1.37 6.09 7.52
N LEU A 39 1.06 4.83 7.83
CA LEU A 39 1.47 4.18 9.08
C LEU A 39 3.00 4.09 9.22
N GLY A 40 3.69 3.92 8.09
CA GLY A 40 5.13 3.69 8.00
C GLY A 40 5.46 2.27 7.55
N LEU A 41 6.36 2.15 6.57
CA LEU A 41 6.77 0.88 5.98
C LEU A 41 7.36 -0.07 7.03
N GLU A 42 8.14 0.45 7.98
CA GLU A 42 8.75 -0.38 9.01
C GLU A 42 7.70 -1.01 9.93
N LYS A 43 6.67 -0.25 10.31
CA LYS A 43 5.56 -0.79 11.12
C LYS A 43 4.76 -1.83 10.34
N MET A 44 4.52 -1.61 9.05
CA MET A 44 3.83 -2.59 8.20
C MET A 44 4.64 -3.87 8.00
N HIS A 45 5.95 -3.76 7.81
CA HIS A 45 6.85 -4.91 7.75
C HIS A 45 6.80 -5.73 9.05
N GLN A 46 6.88 -5.06 10.20
CA GLN A 46 6.80 -5.73 11.50
C GLN A 46 5.45 -6.43 11.69
N LEU A 47 4.34 -5.77 11.40
CA LEU A 47 3.00 -6.39 11.47
C LEU A 47 2.94 -7.66 10.61
N THR A 48 3.26 -7.55 9.33
CA THR A 48 3.17 -8.67 8.38
C THR A 48 4.24 -9.76 8.56
N THR A 49 5.20 -9.55 9.46
CA THR A 49 6.16 -10.57 9.89
C THR A 49 5.64 -11.36 11.09
N LEU A 50 4.85 -10.73 11.96
CA LEU A 50 4.34 -11.35 13.18
C LEU A 50 3.12 -12.26 12.96
N ALA A 51 2.32 -11.97 11.94
CA ALA A 51 1.15 -12.77 11.58
C ALA A 51 0.80 -12.61 10.09
N ASP A 52 -0.06 -13.49 9.61
CA ASP A 52 -0.64 -13.38 8.28
C ASP A 52 -1.79 -12.36 8.30
N TYR A 53 -1.73 -11.40 7.37
CA TYR A 53 -2.75 -10.36 7.21
C TYR A 53 -3.33 -10.39 5.80
N ARG A 54 -4.60 -9.99 5.72
CA ARG A 54 -5.26 -9.63 4.47
C ARG A 54 -5.09 -8.13 4.23
N LEU A 55 -5.06 -7.73 2.96
CA LEU A 55 -5.07 -6.33 2.56
C LEU A 55 -6.41 -6.02 1.89
N ARG A 56 -7.01 -4.89 2.27
CA ARG A 56 -8.20 -4.35 1.64
C ARG A 56 -7.92 -2.92 1.18
N PHE A 57 -8.31 -2.62 -0.06
CA PHE A 57 -8.44 -1.26 -0.57
C PHE A 57 -9.91 -0.87 -0.54
N GLU A 58 -10.21 0.35 -0.09
CA GLU A 58 -11.55 0.93 -0.15
C GLU A 58 -11.43 2.32 -0.78
N VAL A 59 -12.24 2.59 -1.81
CA VAL A 59 -12.22 3.87 -2.54
C VAL A 59 -13.65 4.35 -2.78
N LEU A 60 -13.86 5.66 -2.62
CA LEU A 60 -15.11 6.32 -2.92
C LEU A 60 -15.00 7.00 -4.29
N ILE A 61 -15.78 6.55 -5.28
CA ILE A 61 -15.81 7.10 -6.63
C ILE A 61 -17.23 7.53 -6.94
N ASN A 62 -17.42 8.82 -7.23
CA ASN A 62 -18.73 9.41 -7.58
C ASN A 62 -19.84 9.07 -6.57
N GLY A 63 -19.52 9.05 -5.27
CA GLY A 63 -20.47 8.75 -4.19
C GLY A 63 -20.71 7.26 -3.93
N SER A 64 -20.07 6.36 -4.68
CA SER A 64 -20.18 4.91 -4.50
C SER A 64 -18.88 4.31 -3.98
N TRP A 65 -18.99 3.42 -2.98
CA TRP A 65 -17.85 2.70 -2.42
C TRP A 65 -17.49 1.46 -3.24
N TYR A 66 -16.19 1.28 -3.49
CA TYR A 66 -15.60 0.12 -4.14
C TYR A 66 -14.53 -0.46 -3.24
N SER A 67 -14.38 -1.79 -3.25
CA SER A 67 -13.37 -2.46 -2.44
C SER A 67 -12.77 -3.68 -3.13
N ASP A 68 -11.47 -3.86 -2.92
CA ASP A 68 -10.69 -5.01 -3.39
C ASP A 68 -9.88 -5.62 -2.25
N GLU A 69 -9.82 -6.94 -2.20
CA GLU A 69 -9.17 -7.71 -1.13
C GLU A 69 -8.13 -8.71 -1.65
N TYR A 70 -7.05 -8.84 -0.90
CA TYR A 70 -5.99 -9.82 -1.11
C TYR A 70 -5.78 -10.63 0.16
N ASP A 71 -5.89 -11.96 0.05
CA ASP A 71 -5.88 -12.88 1.21
C ASP A 71 -4.53 -12.96 1.92
N HIS A 72 -3.45 -12.61 1.23
CA HIS A 72 -2.11 -12.61 1.81
C HIS A 72 -1.47 -11.28 1.49
N PHE A 73 -0.96 -10.60 2.51
CA PHE A 73 -0.22 -9.36 2.38
C PHE A 73 1.03 -9.43 3.26
N LYS A 74 2.19 -9.24 2.64
CA LYS A 74 3.48 -9.25 3.29
C LYS A 74 4.39 -8.20 2.70
N MET A 75 5.16 -7.56 3.57
CA MET A 75 6.23 -6.65 3.16
C MET A 75 7.57 -7.20 3.62
N SER A 76 8.55 -7.12 2.73
CA SER A 76 9.93 -7.48 3.07
C SER A 76 10.57 -6.40 3.95
N SER A 77 11.77 -6.67 4.46
CA SER A 77 12.53 -5.71 5.24
C SER A 77 13.05 -4.55 4.38
N GLU A 78 13.56 -3.49 5.04
CA GLU A 78 14.22 -2.37 4.37
C GLU A 78 15.41 -2.80 3.49
N LEU A 79 16.15 -3.83 3.88
CA LEU A 79 17.26 -4.39 3.10
C LEU A 79 16.78 -4.83 1.71
N ASN A 80 15.57 -5.37 1.65
CA ASN A 80 14.88 -5.79 0.43
C ASN A 80 13.90 -4.71 -0.06
N LYS A 81 14.14 -3.44 0.31
CA LYS A 81 13.38 -2.27 -0.15
C LYS A 81 11.87 -2.38 0.04
N TYR A 82 11.46 -3.02 1.13
CA TYR A 82 10.06 -3.26 1.44
C TYR A 82 9.27 -3.90 0.29
N LEU A 83 9.91 -4.83 -0.44
CA LEU A 83 9.30 -5.58 -1.52
C LEU A 83 7.93 -6.11 -1.10
N LEU A 84 6.93 -5.75 -1.90
CA LEU A 84 5.54 -6.02 -1.65
C LEU A 84 5.17 -7.40 -2.19
N ASN A 85 4.58 -8.24 -1.34
CA ASN A 85 4.07 -9.53 -1.74
C ASN A 85 2.61 -9.64 -1.32
N PHE A 86 1.74 -9.93 -2.27
CA PHE A 86 0.39 -10.37 -1.95
C PHE A 86 -0.01 -11.51 -2.89
N SER A 87 -0.92 -12.35 -2.42
CA SER A 87 -1.40 -13.48 -3.19
C SER A 87 -2.86 -13.81 -2.88
N ARG A 88 -3.53 -14.45 -3.85
CA ARG A 88 -4.95 -14.81 -3.85
C ARG A 88 -5.87 -13.59 -3.67
N PHE A 89 -6.27 -13.03 -4.81
CA PHE A 89 -7.32 -12.01 -4.88
C PHE A 89 -8.68 -12.65 -4.57
N SER A 90 -9.40 -12.08 -3.61
CA SER A 90 -10.71 -12.55 -3.16
C SER A 90 -11.69 -11.35 -3.13
N GLY A 91 -11.97 -10.75 -4.29
CA GLY A 91 -12.76 -9.51 -4.41
C GLY A 91 -13.49 -9.34 -5.76
N GLY A 92 -14.28 -8.27 -5.89
CA GLY A 92 -15.25 -8.01 -6.99
C GLY A 92 -14.66 -7.64 -8.36
N GLN A 93 -15.51 -7.09 -9.25
CA GLN A 93 -15.43 -7.08 -10.74
C GLN A 93 -14.13 -6.57 -11.42
N SER A 94 -13.11 -6.10 -10.70
CA SER A 94 -11.84 -5.67 -11.28
C SER A 94 -10.71 -5.80 -10.27
N ASP A 95 -9.70 -6.60 -10.56
CA ASP A 95 -8.43 -6.59 -9.82
C ASP A 95 -7.71 -5.27 -10.15
N VAL A 96 -7.63 -4.31 -9.21
CA VAL A 96 -6.95 -3.01 -9.39
C VAL A 96 -5.50 -3.12 -9.87
N GLN A 97 -4.90 -4.31 -9.78
CA GLN A 97 -3.55 -4.57 -10.30
C GLN A 97 -3.52 -5.17 -11.71
N LYS A 98 -4.65 -5.66 -12.20
CA LYS A 98 -4.79 -6.15 -13.57
C LYS A 98 -5.47 -5.08 -14.43
N VAL A 99 -4.75 -4.01 -14.69
CA VAL A 99 -4.99 -3.27 -15.94
C VAL A 99 -4.50 -4.19 -17.05
N ARG A 100 -5.46 -4.83 -17.75
CA ARG A 100 -5.31 -6.08 -18.51
C ARG A 100 -4.26 -6.09 -19.63
N ASP A 101 -3.63 -4.96 -19.95
CA ASP A 101 -2.82 -4.80 -21.16
C ASP A 101 -1.41 -4.20 -20.93
N CYS A 102 -0.88 -4.15 -19.70
CA CYS A 102 0.51 -3.72 -19.46
C CYS A 102 1.23 -4.52 -18.35
N PRO A 103 2.32 -5.26 -18.67
CA PRO A 103 3.14 -5.98 -17.70
C PRO A 103 3.78 -5.10 -16.61
N SER A 104 3.83 -3.78 -16.83
CA SER A 104 4.44 -2.79 -15.91
C SER A 104 3.54 -2.38 -14.74
N PHE A 105 2.32 -2.89 -14.63
CA PHE A 105 1.36 -2.53 -13.55
C PHE A 105 1.18 -3.61 -12.48
N TYR A 106 1.96 -4.69 -12.49
CA TYR A 106 1.97 -5.62 -11.38
C TYR A 106 2.75 -5.00 -10.22
N HIS A 107 2.04 -4.52 -9.20
CA HIS A 107 2.67 -4.07 -7.96
C HIS A 107 3.21 -5.25 -7.14
N ASN A 108 2.84 -6.49 -7.48
CA ASN A 108 3.29 -7.69 -6.77
C ASN A 108 4.74 -7.98 -7.10
N GLY A 109 5.55 -8.18 -6.08
CA GLY A 109 6.99 -8.38 -6.22
C GLY A 109 7.78 -7.10 -6.50
N MET A 110 7.13 -5.93 -6.54
CA MET A 110 7.81 -4.65 -6.72
C MET A 110 8.41 -4.16 -5.41
N MET A 111 9.59 -3.54 -5.51
CA MET A 111 10.18 -2.78 -4.41
C MET A 111 9.46 -1.45 -4.24
N PHE A 112 9.52 -0.90 -3.03
CA PHE A 112 9.01 0.43 -2.76
C PHE A 112 9.97 1.48 -3.31
N SER A 113 9.43 2.57 -3.87
CA SER A 113 10.22 3.70 -4.40
C SER A 113 9.67 5.01 -3.86
N THR A 114 10.57 5.98 -3.66
CA THR A 114 10.24 7.37 -3.31
C THR A 114 11.00 8.32 -4.25
N PRO A 115 10.66 9.62 -4.32
CA PRO A 115 11.33 10.56 -5.22
C PRO A 115 12.86 10.64 -5.01
N ASP A 116 13.32 10.36 -3.80
CA ASP A 116 14.73 10.36 -3.40
C ASP A 116 15.35 8.95 -3.34
N GLN A 117 14.57 7.89 -3.60
CA GLN A 117 15.06 6.52 -3.62
C GLN A 117 14.32 5.67 -4.66
N ASP A 118 14.82 5.71 -5.89
CA ASP A 118 14.35 4.90 -7.01
C ASP A 118 14.73 3.42 -6.84
N ASN A 119 13.72 2.56 -6.77
CA ASN A 119 13.85 1.10 -6.81
C ASN A 119 12.82 0.49 -7.79
N ASP A 120 12.29 1.28 -8.73
CA ASP A 120 11.30 0.77 -9.68
C ASP A 120 11.97 0.08 -10.89
N LEU A 121 11.17 -0.46 -11.81
CA LEU A 121 11.66 -1.17 -13.00
C LEU A 121 11.68 -0.27 -14.25
N SER A 122 11.42 1.02 -14.08
CA SER A 122 11.51 2.02 -15.14
C SER A 122 12.98 2.37 -15.38
N SER A 123 13.31 2.61 -16.65
CA SER A 123 14.59 3.22 -17.03
C SER A 123 14.52 4.74 -17.10
N ARG A 124 13.36 5.32 -16.77
CA ARG A 124 13.07 6.75 -16.82
C ARG A 124 12.57 7.23 -15.46
N ASN A 125 13.32 8.17 -14.89
CA ASN A 125 12.96 8.95 -13.71
C ASN A 125 12.38 10.30 -14.12
#